data_AF-A0A2I7SLY2-F1
#
_entry.id   AF-A0A2I7SLY2-F1
#
_cell.length_a   1.000
_cell.length_b   1.000
_cell.length_c   1.000
_cell.angle_alpha   90.00
_cell.angle_beta   90.00
_cell.angle_gamma   90.00
#
_symmetry.space_group_name_H-M   'P 1'
#
loop_
_entity.id
_entity.type
_entity.pdbx_description
1 polymer ?
#
loop_
_entity_poly.entity_id
_entity_poly.type
_entity_poly.pdbx_seq_one_letter_code
_entity_poly.pdbx_strand_id
1 'polypeptide(L)'
;MKKALDNLKKSNASSKLSSIKDIEITTTHLYLRFKPKNQEELNILAIDSTLVLYDYPLDYEITEIGYYYRDPEVSDDQPTYQYCAIPVDKKLPKGVEYELIANLFIPDEDNVDSTEGKTSGKLYSSDLIDSLVDEALRITNNLDMALHNKSSKVSASKWRPAGKIKVWDDVQNTFVGVEGVQVRARRWFTTHRGFVKADGSYSCDGRFRRDANYSIDWDRHYFALQDGLLNGATYNGPKKRGNWDLNLKDDKQAYYATIFLAAHDYFYRHNYGLRKPSNTGGLGRITIKAREANGKSSHAEARKLYGGSDISLKAWGDPSHLVYGTTIHELAHASHKNIDRDAYIDLTWKGWISPCTPSSESCDHPGPTGADARRVMETWATTVEIVLTNLR
;
A
#
# COMPACT_ATOMS: atom_id res chain seq x y z
N MET A 1 -28.00 5.52 -4.82
CA MET A 1 -28.50 6.60 -3.95
C MET A 1 -29.87 7.14 -4.36
N LYS A 2 -30.08 7.75 -5.55
CA LYS A 2 -31.41 8.27 -5.94
C LYS A 2 -32.54 7.23 -5.88
N LYS A 3 -32.34 6.05 -6.48
CA LYS A 3 -33.30 4.92 -6.39
C LYS A 3 -33.60 4.50 -4.94
N ALA A 4 -32.59 4.49 -4.07
CA ALA A 4 -32.76 4.15 -2.65
C ALA A 4 -33.59 5.22 -1.92
N LEU A 5 -33.32 6.50 -2.20
CA LEU A 5 -34.12 7.60 -1.68
C LEU A 5 -35.58 7.50 -2.13
N ASP A 6 -35.83 7.16 -3.39
CA ASP A 6 -37.18 6.97 -3.91
C ASP A 6 -37.91 5.79 -3.25
N ASN A 7 -37.20 4.69 -2.97
CA ASN A 7 -37.76 3.56 -2.22
C ASN A 7 -38.12 3.96 -0.78
N LEU A 8 -37.24 4.68 -0.09
CA LEU A 8 -37.51 5.20 1.26
C LEU A 8 -38.68 6.18 1.29
N LYS A 9 -38.87 6.99 0.23
CA LYS A 9 -40.03 7.85 0.07
C LYS A 9 -41.33 7.06 -0.09
N LYS A 10 -41.28 5.91 -0.77
CA LYS A 10 -42.44 5.02 -1.01
C LYS A 10 -42.82 4.16 0.20
N SER A 11 -41.85 3.75 1.03
CA SER A 11 -42.08 2.83 2.15
C SER A 11 -42.47 3.51 3.47
N ASN A 12 -42.24 4.81 3.64
CA ASN A 12 -42.51 5.52 4.89
C ASN A 12 -43.95 6.05 5.00
N ALA A 13 -44.82 5.29 5.67
CA ALA A 13 -46.09 5.77 6.19
C ALA A 13 -45.86 6.60 7.49
N SER A 14 -46.10 7.91 7.39
CA SER A 14 -46.61 8.82 8.44
C SER A 14 -45.74 9.56 9.48
N SER A 15 -44.40 9.45 9.60
CA SER A 15 -43.68 10.35 10.55
C SER A 15 -42.24 10.79 10.26
N LYS A 16 -41.50 10.15 9.34
CA LYS A 16 -40.12 10.58 8.95
C LYS A 16 -40.05 11.32 7.59
N LEU A 17 -41.18 11.62 6.99
CA LEU A 17 -41.27 12.13 5.61
C LEU A 17 -40.74 13.58 5.44
N SER A 18 -40.75 14.41 6.48
CA SER A 18 -40.24 15.78 6.43
C SER A 18 -38.73 15.81 6.18
N SER A 19 -37.95 15.04 6.94
CA SER A 19 -36.49 14.98 6.80
C SER A 19 -36.04 14.36 5.46
N ILE A 20 -36.80 13.41 4.90
CA ILE A 20 -36.49 12.73 3.62
C ILE A 20 -36.66 13.67 2.41
N LYS A 21 -37.63 14.59 2.46
CA LYS A 21 -37.92 15.52 1.35
C LYS A 21 -36.78 16.50 1.11
N ASP A 22 -35.98 16.77 2.15
CA ASP A 22 -34.92 17.76 2.12
C ASP A 22 -33.56 17.24 1.64
N ILE A 23 -33.41 15.92 1.41
CA ILE A 23 -32.16 15.34 0.90
C ILE A 23 -31.96 15.65 -0.58
N GLU A 24 -30.96 16.46 -0.84
CA GLU A 24 -30.42 16.67 -2.17
C GLU A 24 -29.25 15.71 -2.42
N ILE A 25 -29.42 14.80 -3.38
CA ILE A 25 -28.36 13.88 -3.80
C ILE A 25 -27.52 14.57 -4.89
N THR A 26 -26.44 15.23 -4.47
CA THR A 26 -25.46 15.87 -5.35
C THR A 26 -24.18 15.03 -5.45
N THR A 27 -23.34 15.27 -6.45
CA THR A 27 -22.05 14.58 -6.53
C THR A 27 -21.11 15.14 -5.47
N THR A 28 -20.60 14.26 -4.62
CA THR A 28 -19.60 14.61 -3.57
C THR A 28 -18.22 14.08 -3.91
N HIS A 29 -18.18 12.93 -4.59
CA HIS A 29 -16.96 12.24 -4.94
C HIS A 29 -17.02 11.74 -6.39
N LEU A 30 -15.85 11.53 -6.99
CA LEU A 30 -15.65 10.93 -8.30
C LEU A 30 -15.00 9.56 -8.12
N TYR A 31 -15.53 8.55 -8.78
CA TYR A 31 -14.89 7.24 -8.91
C TYR A 31 -14.08 7.23 -10.19
N LEU A 32 -12.76 7.16 -10.05
CA LEU A 32 -11.81 7.24 -11.17
C LEU A 32 -10.97 5.98 -11.29
N ARG A 33 -10.52 5.71 -12.52
CA ARG A 33 -9.50 4.72 -12.84
C ARG A 33 -8.36 5.38 -13.60
N PHE A 34 -7.17 5.38 -13.03
CA PHE A 34 -5.93 5.80 -13.69
C PHE A 34 -5.34 4.66 -14.53
N LYS A 35 -4.69 5.03 -15.64
CA LYS A 35 -4.08 4.13 -16.62
C LYS A 35 -2.57 4.42 -16.77
N PRO A 36 -1.76 4.17 -15.73
CA PRO A 36 -0.32 4.42 -15.81
C PRO A 36 0.33 3.52 -16.86
N LYS A 37 1.16 4.10 -17.73
CA LYS A 37 1.84 3.36 -18.82
C LYS A 37 3.17 2.75 -18.40
N ASN A 38 3.77 3.26 -17.32
CA ASN A 38 5.08 2.84 -16.84
C ASN A 38 5.24 3.15 -15.35
N GLN A 39 6.39 2.75 -14.78
CA GLN A 39 6.71 2.97 -13.36
C GLN A 39 6.80 4.45 -12.99
N GLU A 40 7.18 5.34 -13.90
CA GLU A 40 7.29 6.78 -13.62
C GLU A 40 5.91 7.40 -13.42
N GLU A 41 4.95 7.07 -14.29
CA GLU A 41 3.55 7.49 -14.14
C GLU A 41 2.92 6.92 -12.86
N LEU A 42 3.20 5.65 -12.51
CA LEU A 42 2.76 5.08 -11.24
C LEU A 42 3.35 5.81 -10.04
N ASN A 43 4.62 6.23 -10.12
CA ASN A 43 5.28 7.02 -9.07
C ASN A 43 4.64 8.40 -8.92
N ILE A 44 4.20 9.05 -10.00
CA ILE A 44 3.45 10.33 -9.93
C ILE A 44 2.20 10.18 -9.07
N LEU A 45 1.44 9.08 -9.25
CA LEU A 45 0.26 8.81 -8.43
C LEU A 45 0.63 8.58 -6.96
N ALA A 46 1.71 7.82 -6.70
CA ALA A 46 2.16 7.46 -5.36
C ALA A 46 2.73 8.63 -4.54
N ILE A 47 3.17 9.72 -5.19
CA ILE A 47 3.65 10.94 -4.51
C ILE A 47 2.51 11.60 -3.72
N ASP A 48 1.29 11.60 -4.26
CA ASP A 48 0.13 12.16 -3.57
C ASP A 48 -0.44 11.16 -2.56
N SER A 49 0.09 11.19 -1.33
CA SER A 49 -0.37 10.36 -0.21
C SER A 49 -1.85 10.56 0.18
N THR A 50 -2.50 11.59 -0.35
CA THR A 50 -3.93 11.82 -0.15
C THR A 50 -4.79 10.99 -1.12
N LEU A 51 -4.21 10.44 -2.20
CA LEU A 51 -4.87 9.44 -3.05
C LEU A 51 -4.80 8.07 -2.36
N VAL A 52 -5.95 7.40 -2.27
CA VAL A 52 -6.03 6.01 -1.84
C VAL A 52 -6.28 5.18 -3.09
N LEU A 53 -5.23 4.52 -3.56
CA LEU A 53 -5.22 3.76 -4.81
C LEU A 53 -5.41 2.27 -4.53
N TYR A 54 -6.18 1.63 -5.40
CA TYR A 54 -6.40 0.19 -5.39
C TYR A 54 -6.06 -0.37 -6.75
N ASP A 55 -5.46 -1.55 -6.76
CA ASP A 55 -5.18 -2.36 -7.95
C ASP A 55 -6.45 -3.00 -8.53
N TYR A 56 -7.56 -3.01 -7.78
CA TYR A 56 -8.84 -3.59 -8.18
C TYR A 56 -10.00 -2.59 -8.20
N PRO A 57 -11.06 -2.85 -9.00
CA PRO A 57 -12.30 -2.10 -8.97
C PRO A 57 -12.99 -2.10 -7.59
N LEU A 58 -13.43 -0.92 -7.14
CA LEU A 58 -14.09 -0.74 -5.84
C LEU A 58 -15.57 -1.14 -5.85
N ASP A 59 -16.17 -1.36 -7.00
CA ASP A 59 -17.58 -1.74 -7.15
C ASP A 59 -17.80 -3.25 -7.18
N TYR A 60 -16.75 -4.04 -6.93
CA TYR A 60 -16.79 -5.50 -6.86
C TYR A 60 -16.49 -6.00 -5.44
N GLU A 61 -17.03 -7.18 -5.11
CA GLU A 61 -16.75 -7.87 -3.85
C GLU A 61 -15.46 -8.68 -3.95
N ILE A 62 -14.61 -8.56 -2.94
CA ILE A 62 -13.36 -9.34 -2.83
C ILE A 62 -13.72 -10.63 -2.10
N THR A 63 -13.77 -11.74 -2.82
CA THR A 63 -14.13 -13.06 -2.27
C THR A 63 -12.92 -13.85 -1.79
N GLU A 64 -11.72 -13.52 -2.24
CA GLU A 64 -10.49 -14.24 -1.95
C GLU A 64 -9.53 -13.42 -1.10
N ILE A 65 -9.02 -14.06 -0.04
CA ILE A 65 -7.96 -13.52 0.82
C ILE A 65 -6.61 -13.90 0.20
N GLY A 66 -5.66 -12.96 0.19
CA GLY A 66 -4.24 -13.31 0.15
C GLY A 66 -3.41 -12.81 -1.04
N TYR A 67 -3.99 -12.61 -2.23
CA TYR A 67 -3.22 -12.18 -3.40
C TYR A 67 -3.82 -10.94 -4.09
N TYR A 68 -2.95 -10.21 -4.79
CA TYR A 68 -3.26 -8.99 -5.52
C TYR A 68 -4.08 -9.29 -6.78
N TYR A 69 -4.79 -8.29 -7.30
CA TYR A 69 -5.57 -8.40 -8.53
C TYR A 69 -4.82 -7.72 -9.68
N ARG A 70 -4.89 -8.31 -10.87
CA ARG A 70 -4.39 -7.70 -12.11
C ARG A 70 -5.49 -7.73 -13.15
N ASP A 71 -5.81 -6.56 -13.71
CA ASP A 71 -6.77 -6.44 -14.79
C ASP A 71 -6.30 -7.25 -16.03
N PRO A 72 -7.08 -8.24 -16.51
CA PRO A 72 -6.69 -9.09 -17.65
C PRO A 72 -6.53 -8.33 -18.98
N GLU A 73 -7.12 -7.14 -19.11
CA GLU A 73 -7.00 -6.32 -20.32
C GLU A 73 -5.67 -5.55 -20.39
N VAL A 74 -4.89 -5.57 -19.30
CA VAL A 74 -3.63 -4.83 -19.18
C VAL A 74 -2.44 -5.74 -19.45
N SER A 75 -1.67 -5.41 -20.48
CA SER A 75 -0.43 -6.11 -20.85
C SER A 75 0.56 -6.19 -19.68
N ASP A 76 1.26 -7.32 -19.53
CA ASP A 76 2.16 -7.63 -18.41
C ASP A 76 3.34 -6.65 -18.23
N ASP A 77 3.67 -5.91 -19.28
CA ASP A 77 4.77 -4.94 -19.33
C ASP A 77 4.41 -3.54 -18.80
N GLN A 78 3.14 -3.29 -18.46
CA GLN A 78 2.70 -2.03 -17.84
C GLN A 78 2.04 -2.25 -16.48
N PRO A 79 2.02 -1.23 -15.60
CA PRO A 79 1.32 -1.34 -14.33
C PRO A 79 -0.19 -1.53 -14.53
N THR A 80 -0.83 -2.27 -13.64
CA THR A 80 -2.29 -2.42 -13.68
C THR A 80 -2.99 -1.11 -13.34
N TYR A 81 -4.27 -1.01 -13.68
CA TYR A 81 -5.08 0.17 -13.41
C TYR A 81 -5.13 0.51 -11.92
N GLN A 82 -5.22 1.81 -11.61
CA GLN A 82 -5.31 2.28 -10.23
C GLN A 82 -6.66 2.95 -10.00
N TYR A 83 -7.48 2.36 -9.15
CA TYR A 83 -8.84 2.79 -8.83
C TYR A 83 -8.86 3.63 -7.56
N CYS A 84 -9.64 4.72 -7.55
CA CYS A 84 -9.83 5.53 -6.35
C CYS A 84 -11.17 6.27 -6.34
N ALA A 85 -11.65 6.59 -5.14
CA ALA A 85 -12.74 7.52 -4.93
C ALA A 85 -12.18 8.81 -4.30
N ILE A 86 -12.48 9.96 -4.90
CA ILE A 86 -11.92 11.26 -4.47
C ILE A 86 -12.99 12.33 -4.38
N PRO A 87 -12.85 13.35 -3.50
CA PRO A 87 -13.73 14.52 -3.49
C PRO A 87 -13.73 15.26 -4.84
N VAL A 88 -14.86 15.86 -5.21
CA VAL A 88 -15.02 16.59 -6.49
C VAL A 88 -14.09 17.80 -6.65
N ASP A 89 -13.64 18.39 -5.55
CA ASP A 89 -12.74 19.55 -5.50
C ASP A 89 -11.26 19.16 -5.46
N LYS A 90 -10.96 17.85 -5.39
CA LYS A 90 -9.59 17.37 -5.36
C LYS A 90 -8.88 17.62 -6.70
N LYS A 91 -7.71 18.23 -6.63
CA LYS A 91 -6.82 18.39 -7.79
C LYS A 91 -6.17 17.05 -8.15
N LEU A 92 -6.29 16.67 -9.41
CA LEU A 92 -5.69 15.44 -9.93
C LEU A 92 -4.22 15.63 -10.28
N PRO A 93 -3.39 14.58 -10.13
CA PRO A 93 -2.02 14.59 -10.61
C PRO A 93 -2.00 14.76 -12.14
N LYS A 94 -1.02 15.51 -12.63
CA LYS A 94 -0.80 15.71 -14.07
C LYS A 94 0.12 14.62 -14.62
N GLY A 95 -0.06 14.27 -15.89
CA GLY A 95 0.83 13.34 -16.59
C GLY A 95 0.43 11.87 -16.50
N VAL A 96 -0.73 11.55 -15.92
CA VAL A 96 -1.29 10.20 -15.91
C VAL A 96 -2.71 10.22 -16.46
N GLU A 97 -2.99 9.37 -17.44
CA GLU A 97 -4.32 9.25 -18.04
C GLU A 97 -5.31 8.66 -17.03
N TYR A 98 -6.56 9.13 -17.06
CA TYR A 98 -7.62 8.61 -16.20
C TYR A 98 -8.98 8.60 -16.89
N GLU A 99 -9.87 7.77 -16.38
CA GLU A 99 -11.24 7.62 -16.81
C GLU A 99 -12.19 7.84 -15.63
N LEU A 100 -13.25 8.64 -15.83
CA LEU A 100 -14.33 8.81 -14.87
C LEU A 100 -15.33 7.64 -15.01
N ILE A 101 -15.38 6.76 -14.01
CA ILE A 101 -16.30 5.62 -13.99
C ILE A 101 -17.68 6.06 -13.50
N ALA A 102 -17.75 6.82 -12.41
CA ALA A 102 -19.02 7.21 -11.81
C ALA A 102 -18.95 8.49 -10.98
N ASN A 103 -20.07 9.21 -10.95
CA ASN A 103 -20.34 10.27 -9.99
C ASN A 103 -20.92 9.65 -8.71
N LEU A 104 -20.29 9.90 -7.57
CA LEU A 104 -20.66 9.31 -6.28
C LEU A 104 -21.28 10.34 -5.34
N PHE A 105 -22.29 9.88 -4.59
CA PHE A 105 -22.76 10.53 -3.38
C PHE A 105 -22.35 9.65 -2.20
N ILE A 106 -21.28 10.03 -1.51
CA ILE A 106 -20.81 9.39 -0.29
C ILE A 106 -21.22 10.31 0.85
N PRO A 107 -22.28 9.98 1.61
CA PRO A 107 -22.63 10.76 2.78
C PRO A 107 -21.54 10.57 3.82
N ASP A 108 -21.15 11.66 4.48
CA ASP A 108 -20.14 11.59 5.52
C ASP A 108 -20.71 10.85 6.74
N GLU A 109 -20.25 9.61 6.95
CA GLU A 109 -20.70 8.79 8.06
C GLU A 109 -20.14 9.28 9.40
N ASP A 110 -19.03 10.05 9.45
CA ASP A 110 -18.33 10.44 10.68
C ASP A 110 -18.58 11.88 11.16
N ASN A 111 -19.17 12.75 10.32
CA ASN A 111 -19.43 14.17 10.60
C ASN A 111 -20.55 14.49 11.61
N VAL A 112 -20.69 13.73 12.69
CA VAL A 112 -21.78 13.92 13.68
C VAL A 112 -21.31 14.57 14.99
N ASP A 113 -20.02 14.95 15.12
CA ASP A 113 -19.52 15.48 16.41
C ASP A 113 -18.55 16.68 16.30
N SER A 114 -18.45 17.34 15.15
CA SER A 114 -17.74 18.60 15.04
C SER A 114 -18.71 19.65 14.52
N THR A 115 -18.81 20.75 15.26
CA THR A 115 -19.53 21.98 14.91
C THR A 115 -19.07 22.63 13.60
N GLU A 116 -18.18 22.00 12.81
CA GLU A 116 -17.65 22.50 11.55
C GLU A 116 -17.33 21.34 10.59
N GLY A 117 -18.32 20.88 9.81
CA GLY A 117 -18.13 19.85 8.78
C GLY A 117 -18.92 20.20 7.52
N LYS A 118 -18.25 20.78 6.52
CA LYS A 118 -18.83 21.26 5.26
C LYS A 118 -19.16 20.10 4.31
N THR A 119 -20.36 19.54 4.42
CA THR A 119 -21.06 18.91 3.30
C THR A 119 -22.20 19.84 2.93
N SER A 120 -22.08 20.54 1.79
CA SER A 120 -23.18 21.22 1.09
C SER A 120 -24.40 21.61 1.96
N GLY A 121 -24.20 22.52 2.92
CA GLY A 121 -25.24 23.36 3.55
C GLY A 121 -26.40 22.71 4.32
N LYS A 122 -26.53 21.38 4.41
CA LYS A 122 -27.66 20.72 5.09
C LYS A 122 -27.21 19.54 5.95
N LEU A 123 -27.34 19.70 7.26
CA LEU A 123 -27.22 18.61 8.23
C LEU A 123 -28.41 17.66 8.06
N TYR A 124 -28.16 16.45 7.58
CA TYR A 124 -29.15 15.38 7.60
C TYR A 124 -29.06 14.61 8.92
N SER A 125 -30.18 14.12 9.44
CA SER A 125 -30.13 13.25 10.62
C SER A 125 -29.33 11.99 10.29
N SER A 126 -28.48 11.54 11.22
CA SER A 126 -27.67 10.34 10.99
C SER A 126 -28.53 9.12 10.66
N ASP A 127 -29.69 8.97 11.29
CA ASP A 127 -30.63 7.86 11.03
C ASP A 127 -31.14 7.83 9.58
N LEU A 128 -31.24 9.01 8.96
CA LEU A 128 -31.71 9.16 7.59
C LEU A 128 -30.62 8.78 6.58
N ILE A 129 -29.39 9.25 6.82
CA ILE A 129 -28.21 8.83 6.05
C ILE A 129 -28.04 7.31 6.14
N ASP A 130 -28.16 6.75 7.36
CA ASP A 130 -28.05 5.31 7.60
C ASP A 130 -29.09 4.52 6.81
N SER A 131 -30.37 4.95 6.89
CA SER A 131 -31.46 4.30 6.16
C SER A 131 -31.22 4.35 4.65
N LEU A 132 -30.68 5.46 4.14
CA LEU A 132 -30.37 5.65 2.73
C LEU A 132 -29.22 4.74 2.26
N VAL A 133 -28.17 4.61 3.07
CA VAL A 133 -27.03 3.73 2.80
C VAL A 133 -27.47 2.25 2.87
N ASP A 134 -28.22 1.86 3.90
CA ASP A 134 -28.70 0.50 4.05
C ASP A 134 -29.67 0.11 2.92
N GLU A 135 -30.59 1.00 2.52
CA GLU A 135 -31.46 0.76 1.37
C GLU A 135 -30.66 0.69 0.06
N ALA A 136 -29.63 1.54 -0.10
CA ALA A 136 -28.75 1.48 -1.26
C ALA A 136 -28.01 0.13 -1.35
N LEU A 137 -27.52 -0.39 -0.22
CA LEU A 137 -26.85 -1.69 -0.18
C LEU A 137 -27.84 -2.83 -0.43
N ARG A 138 -29.05 -2.73 0.12
CA ARG A 138 -30.12 -3.72 -0.09
C ARG A 138 -30.49 -3.85 -1.55
N ILE A 139 -30.71 -2.73 -2.26
CA ILE A 139 -31.07 -2.77 -3.69
C ILE A 139 -29.92 -3.25 -4.59
N THR A 140 -28.67 -3.17 -4.13
CA THR A 140 -27.49 -3.69 -4.84
C THR A 140 -27.09 -5.09 -4.37
N ASN A 141 -27.87 -5.75 -3.52
CA ASN A 141 -27.55 -7.06 -2.93
C ASN A 141 -26.20 -7.11 -2.18
N ASN A 142 -25.79 -5.97 -1.60
CA ASN A 142 -24.56 -5.82 -0.82
C ASN A 142 -24.83 -5.71 0.69
N LEU A 143 -26.09 -5.88 1.10
CA LEU A 143 -26.50 -5.87 2.49
C LEU A 143 -26.63 -7.31 3.00
N ASP A 144 -25.88 -7.65 4.05
CA ASP A 144 -26.08 -8.92 4.75
C ASP A 144 -27.44 -8.92 5.45
N MET A 145 -28.39 -9.64 4.85
CA MET A 145 -29.77 -9.74 5.37
C MET A 145 -29.87 -10.52 6.68
N ALA A 146 -28.92 -11.40 7.01
CA ALA A 146 -28.92 -12.14 8.26
C ALA A 146 -28.62 -11.23 9.47
N LEU A 147 -27.76 -10.21 9.27
CA LEU A 147 -27.52 -9.14 10.24
C LEU A 147 -28.67 -8.11 10.28
N HIS A 148 -29.31 -7.86 9.13
CA HIS A 148 -30.45 -6.93 9.06
C HIS A 148 -31.68 -7.45 9.82
N ASN A 149 -32.02 -8.73 9.69
CA ASN A 149 -33.22 -9.32 10.31
C ASN A 149 -33.12 -9.53 11.83
N LYS A 150 -31.92 -9.49 12.43
CA LYS A 150 -31.73 -9.56 13.89
C LYS A 150 -31.90 -8.19 14.59
N SER A 151 -31.99 -7.09 13.85
CA SER A 151 -31.93 -5.72 14.41
C SER A 151 -33.10 -4.84 13.96
N SER A 152 -34.33 -5.36 14.05
CA SER A 152 -35.53 -4.65 13.56
C SER A 152 -35.87 -3.32 14.25
N LYS A 153 -35.04 -2.77 15.16
CA LYS A 153 -35.29 -1.47 15.82
C LYS A 153 -34.04 -0.61 16.17
N VAL A 154 -32.80 -1.06 15.96
CA VAL A 154 -31.60 -0.29 16.40
C VAL A 154 -30.51 -0.36 15.33
N SER A 155 -30.08 0.81 14.82
CA SER A 155 -28.92 0.94 13.92
C SER A 155 -27.68 0.36 14.60
N ALA A 156 -26.88 -0.43 13.86
CA ALA A 156 -25.66 -1.01 14.41
C ALA A 156 -24.73 0.10 14.92
N SER A 157 -24.22 -0.04 16.14
CA SER A 157 -23.33 0.98 16.74
C SER A 157 -22.08 1.16 15.88
N LYS A 158 -21.56 2.38 15.78
CA LYS A 158 -20.28 2.61 15.11
C LYS A 158 -19.15 1.89 15.83
N TRP A 159 -18.18 1.37 15.09
CA TRP A 159 -16.97 0.74 15.59
C TRP A 159 -15.77 1.26 14.80
N ARG A 160 -14.62 1.36 15.47
CA ARG A 160 -13.37 1.80 14.86
C ARG A 160 -12.53 0.58 14.47
N PRO A 161 -12.14 0.44 13.20
CA PRO A 161 -11.18 -0.57 12.78
C PRO A 161 -9.85 -0.45 13.51
N ALA A 162 -9.34 -1.56 14.02
CA ALA A 162 -8.15 -1.62 14.87
C ALA A 162 -7.62 -3.07 14.94
N GLY A 163 -6.47 -3.26 15.58
CA GLY A 163 -5.93 -4.60 15.83
C GLY A 163 -4.42 -4.57 15.99
N LYS A 164 -3.78 -5.70 15.70
CA LYS A 164 -2.33 -5.87 15.76
C LYS A 164 -1.78 -6.54 14.51
N ILE A 165 -0.73 -5.99 13.91
CA ILE A 165 0.00 -6.63 12.81
C ILE A 165 1.43 -6.90 13.29
N LYS A 166 1.82 -8.17 13.29
CA LYS A 166 3.12 -8.62 13.78
C LYS A 166 3.76 -9.63 12.84
N VAL A 167 5.08 -9.72 12.89
CA VAL A 167 5.88 -10.73 12.17
C VAL A 167 6.81 -11.45 13.15
N TRP A 168 7.05 -12.73 12.90
CA TRP A 168 8.00 -13.53 13.66
C TRP A 168 9.44 -13.05 13.43
N ASP A 169 10.18 -12.87 14.52
CA ASP A 169 11.59 -12.53 14.54
C ASP A 169 12.40 -13.72 15.10
N ASP A 170 13.30 -14.26 14.29
CA ASP A 170 14.07 -15.46 14.65
C ASP A 170 15.19 -15.17 15.67
N VAL A 171 15.64 -13.93 15.79
CA VAL A 171 16.68 -13.53 16.74
C VAL A 171 16.06 -13.28 18.11
N GLN A 172 14.96 -12.53 18.14
CA GLN A 172 14.23 -12.27 19.38
C GLN A 172 13.35 -13.45 19.81
N ASN A 173 13.15 -14.43 18.91
CA ASN A 173 12.31 -15.62 19.11
C ASN A 173 10.88 -15.26 19.56
N THR A 174 10.31 -14.20 18.96
CA THR A 174 8.98 -13.67 19.30
C THR A 174 8.36 -12.89 18.13
N PHE A 175 7.09 -12.50 18.29
CA PHE A 175 6.40 -11.63 17.34
C PHE A 175 6.64 -10.15 17.64
N VAL A 176 7.26 -9.45 16.70
CA VAL A 176 7.52 -8.00 16.74
C VAL A 176 6.49 -7.23 15.92
N GLY A 177 6.21 -5.99 16.30
CA GLY A 177 5.28 -5.13 15.56
C GLY A 177 5.83 -4.74 14.18
N VAL A 178 5.01 -4.83 13.14
CA VAL A 178 5.39 -4.36 11.79
C VAL A 178 5.20 -2.85 11.70
N GLU A 179 6.02 -2.10 12.46
CA GLU A 179 5.86 -0.65 12.62
C GLU A 179 5.84 0.09 11.28
N GLY A 180 4.93 1.05 11.17
CA GLY A 180 4.82 1.96 10.04
C GLY A 180 4.01 1.41 8.88
N VAL A 181 3.61 0.14 8.86
CA VAL A 181 2.77 -0.37 7.77
C VAL A 181 1.38 0.27 7.81
N GLN A 182 0.83 0.60 6.63
CA GLN A 182 -0.51 1.15 6.51
C GLN A 182 -1.54 0.02 6.48
N VAL A 183 -2.49 0.07 7.40
CA VAL A 183 -3.69 -0.77 7.37
C VAL A 183 -4.84 0.07 6.83
N ARG A 184 -5.57 -0.48 5.86
CA ARG A 184 -6.76 0.13 5.28
C ARG A 184 -7.98 -0.69 5.67
N ALA A 185 -9.02 -0.02 6.14
CA ALA A 185 -10.33 -0.60 6.35
C ALA A 185 -11.30 0.10 5.40
N ARG A 186 -11.85 -0.67 4.46
CA ARG A 186 -12.64 -0.15 3.35
C ARG A 186 -14.04 -0.71 3.38
N ARG A 187 -15.04 0.16 3.22
CA ARG A 187 -16.41 -0.23 2.93
C ARG A 187 -16.89 0.54 1.70
N TRP A 188 -17.07 -0.20 0.59
CA TRP A 188 -17.47 0.37 -0.68
C TRP A 188 -16.49 1.47 -1.14
N PHE A 189 -16.91 2.73 -1.27
CA PHE A 189 -16.02 3.83 -1.68
C PHE A 189 -15.39 4.61 -0.50
N THR A 190 -15.67 4.22 0.73
CA THR A 190 -15.11 4.85 1.94
C THR A 190 -13.95 4.02 2.48
N THR A 191 -12.81 4.67 2.72
CA THR A 191 -11.63 4.04 3.33
C THR A 191 -11.15 4.83 4.52
N HIS A 192 -10.91 4.13 5.63
CA HIS A 192 -10.19 4.64 6.79
C HIS A 192 -8.84 3.96 6.91
N ARG A 193 -7.83 4.69 7.37
CA ARG A 193 -6.43 4.25 7.40
C ARG A 193 -5.86 4.36 8.80
N GLY A 194 -4.98 3.43 9.15
CA GLY A 194 -4.20 3.45 10.38
C GLY A 194 -2.77 3.02 10.09
N PHE A 195 -1.83 3.47 10.92
CA PHE A 195 -0.45 2.99 10.87
C PHE A 195 -0.15 2.12 12.08
N VAL A 196 0.55 1.02 11.84
CA VAL A 196 1.00 0.12 12.89
C VAL A 196 2.11 0.80 13.70
N LYS A 197 2.04 0.68 15.02
CA LYS A 197 3.01 1.21 15.98
C LYS A 197 4.09 0.16 16.30
N ALA A 198 5.15 0.57 17.00
CA ALA A 198 6.22 -0.31 17.46
C ALA A 198 5.75 -1.59 18.20
N ASP A 199 4.66 -1.51 18.98
CA ASP A 199 4.10 -2.67 19.71
C ASP A 199 3.25 -3.61 18.82
N GLY A 200 3.09 -3.25 17.55
CA GLY A 200 2.27 -3.92 16.55
C GLY A 200 0.82 -3.44 16.51
N SER A 201 0.37 -2.56 17.41
CA SER A 201 -1.01 -2.09 17.41
C SER A 201 -1.30 -1.04 16.34
N TYR A 202 -2.53 -1.00 15.83
CA TYR A 202 -3.02 0.08 14.97
C TYR A 202 -4.47 0.44 15.28
N SER A 203 -4.87 1.63 14.85
CA SER A 203 -6.26 2.08 14.85
C SER A 203 -6.48 3.01 13.66
N CYS A 204 -7.55 2.78 12.90
CA CYS A 204 -7.85 3.59 11.73
C CYS A 204 -8.51 4.92 12.11
N ASP A 205 -8.38 5.91 11.23
CA ASP A 205 -8.81 7.29 11.43
C ASP A 205 -10.33 7.53 11.42
N GLY A 206 -11.17 6.53 11.12
CA GLY A 206 -12.63 6.65 11.16
C GLY A 206 -13.37 5.41 11.65
N ARG A 207 -14.68 5.40 11.47
CA ARG A 207 -15.57 4.35 12.00
C ARG A 207 -16.56 3.85 10.95
N PHE A 208 -16.94 2.59 11.07
CA PHE A 208 -18.01 2.00 10.29
C PHE A 208 -19.14 1.52 11.20
N ARG A 209 -20.33 1.31 10.65
CA ARG A 209 -21.42 0.59 11.35
C ARG A 209 -21.47 -0.90 11.02
N ARG A 210 -21.08 -1.26 9.80
CA ARG A 210 -21.09 -2.64 9.31
C ARG A 210 -19.65 -3.12 9.10
N ASP A 211 -19.51 -4.33 8.62
CA ASP A 211 -18.25 -4.97 8.28
C ASP A 211 -17.49 -4.16 7.24
N ALA A 212 -16.17 -4.17 7.35
CA ALA A 212 -15.25 -3.53 6.42
C ALA A 212 -14.22 -4.56 5.94
N ASN A 213 -13.77 -4.38 4.70
CA ASN A 213 -12.66 -5.15 4.11
C ASN A 213 -11.35 -4.56 4.60
N TYR A 214 -10.57 -5.37 5.30
CA TYR A 214 -9.22 -4.99 5.68
C TYR A 214 -8.22 -5.27 4.56
N SER A 215 -7.17 -4.46 4.46
CA SER A 215 -5.99 -4.73 3.63
C SER A 215 -4.76 -4.04 4.20
N ILE A 216 -3.58 -4.51 3.79
CA ILE A 216 -2.28 -3.92 4.08
C ILE A 216 -1.56 -3.68 2.75
N ASP A 217 -0.89 -2.53 2.65
CA ASP A 217 0.02 -2.26 1.54
C ASP A 217 1.46 -2.32 2.08
N TRP A 218 2.31 -3.12 1.44
CA TRP A 218 3.74 -3.18 1.77
C TRP A 218 4.50 -2.02 1.11
N ASP A 219 4.07 -0.80 1.38
CA ASP A 219 4.71 0.41 0.89
C ASP A 219 4.65 1.59 1.86
N ARG A 220 5.50 2.57 1.60
CA ARG A 220 5.50 3.90 2.21
C ARG A 220 5.94 4.96 1.20
N HIS A 221 6.07 6.20 1.66
CA HIS A 221 6.43 7.33 0.82
C HIS A 221 7.79 7.12 0.09
N TYR A 222 8.79 6.53 0.75
CA TYR A 222 10.13 6.36 0.17
C TYR A 222 10.38 5.01 -0.50
N PHE A 223 9.59 3.97 -0.22
CA PHE A 223 9.78 2.66 -0.83
C PHE A 223 8.47 1.90 -1.05
N ALA A 224 8.45 0.96 -2.00
CA ALA A 224 7.38 0.00 -2.16
C ALA A 224 7.89 -1.39 -2.52
N LEU A 225 7.24 -2.40 -1.94
CA LEU A 225 7.44 -3.77 -2.36
C LEU A 225 6.59 -4.06 -3.60
N GLN A 226 7.18 -4.84 -4.50
CA GLN A 226 6.52 -5.33 -5.70
C GLN A 226 6.44 -6.85 -5.70
N ASP A 227 5.25 -7.36 -6.03
CA ASP A 227 5.00 -8.77 -6.29
C ASP A 227 4.81 -8.97 -7.80
N GLY A 228 5.86 -9.42 -8.49
CA GLY A 228 5.85 -9.51 -9.96
C GLY A 228 6.40 -8.27 -10.66
N LEU A 229 5.96 -8.00 -11.90
CA LEU A 229 6.41 -6.86 -12.71
C LEU A 229 5.41 -5.72 -12.54
N LEU A 230 5.86 -4.56 -12.03
CA LEU A 230 5.09 -3.32 -11.92
C LEU A 230 3.79 -3.40 -11.08
N ASN A 231 3.64 -4.42 -10.23
CA ASN A 231 2.49 -4.59 -9.33
C ASN A 231 2.90 -4.34 -7.88
N GLY A 232 2.01 -3.73 -7.09
CA GLY A 232 2.19 -3.56 -5.65
C GLY A 232 1.99 -4.89 -4.92
N ALA A 233 2.67 -5.04 -3.78
CA ALA A 233 2.47 -6.17 -2.88
C ALA A 233 1.35 -5.86 -1.87
N THR A 234 0.09 -5.83 -2.32
CA THR A 234 -1.07 -5.64 -1.43
C THR A 234 -1.47 -6.98 -0.80
N TYR A 235 -1.77 -6.99 0.51
CA TYR A 235 -2.35 -8.13 1.20
C TYR A 235 -3.82 -7.85 1.56
N ASN A 236 -4.73 -8.52 0.87
CA ASN A 236 -6.17 -8.45 1.14
C ASN A 236 -6.51 -9.30 2.37
N GLY A 237 -7.03 -8.65 3.41
CA GLY A 237 -7.43 -9.25 4.68
C GLY A 237 -8.92 -9.61 4.73
N PRO A 238 -9.46 -9.93 5.92
CA PRO A 238 -10.85 -10.36 6.07
C PRO A 238 -11.84 -9.20 5.91
N LYS A 239 -13.04 -9.51 5.45
CA LYS A 239 -14.24 -8.69 5.62
C LYS A 239 -14.87 -9.00 6.98
N LYS A 240 -14.81 -8.06 7.92
CA LYS A 240 -15.39 -8.28 9.26
C LYS A 240 -15.71 -6.98 9.99
N ARG A 241 -16.55 -7.10 11.01
CA ARG A 241 -16.66 -6.15 12.12
C ARG A 241 -15.73 -6.54 13.27
N GLY A 242 -15.00 -5.56 13.79
CA GLY A 242 -14.08 -5.73 14.92
C GLY A 242 -12.62 -5.85 14.49
N ASN A 243 -11.75 -6.17 15.46
CA ASN A 243 -10.32 -6.08 15.26
C ASN A 243 -9.81 -7.09 14.22
N TRP A 244 -8.82 -6.70 13.43
CA TRP A 244 -8.02 -7.62 12.64
C TRP A 244 -6.61 -7.70 13.22
N ASP A 245 -6.37 -8.82 13.91
CA ASP A 245 -5.08 -9.22 14.45
C ASP A 245 -4.45 -10.24 13.50
N LEU A 246 -3.21 -10.00 13.10
CA LEU A 246 -2.45 -10.79 12.14
C LEU A 246 -1.03 -11.04 12.66
N ASN A 247 -0.68 -12.31 12.79
CA ASN A 247 0.66 -12.77 13.12
C ASN A 247 1.23 -13.50 11.90
N LEU A 248 2.26 -12.93 11.29
CA LEU A 248 2.90 -13.43 10.07
C LEU A 248 4.12 -14.28 10.42
N LYS A 249 4.17 -15.51 9.89
CA LYS A 249 5.28 -16.45 10.12
C LYS A 249 5.37 -17.47 8.99
N ASP A 250 6.60 -17.78 8.58
CA ASP A 250 6.94 -18.85 7.63
C ASP A 250 6.17 -18.80 6.28
N ASP A 251 5.71 -17.62 5.88
CA ASP A 251 4.96 -17.41 4.65
C ASP A 251 5.43 -16.18 3.85
N LYS A 252 4.83 -15.99 2.67
CA LYS A 252 5.16 -14.90 1.75
C LYS A 252 5.00 -13.52 2.40
N GLN A 253 3.98 -13.39 3.23
CA GLN A 253 3.67 -12.14 3.90
C GLN A 253 4.65 -11.85 5.04
N ALA A 254 5.17 -12.86 5.74
CA ALA A 254 6.24 -12.72 6.71
C ALA A 254 7.55 -12.25 6.08
N TYR A 255 7.89 -12.78 4.90
CA TYR A 255 9.03 -12.30 4.11
C TYR A 255 8.84 -10.82 3.70
N TYR A 256 7.65 -10.46 3.21
CA TYR A 256 7.34 -9.08 2.83
C TYR A 256 7.37 -8.13 4.03
N ALA A 257 6.82 -8.54 5.17
CA ALA A 257 6.85 -7.79 6.42
C ALA A 257 8.29 -7.54 6.91
N THR A 258 9.17 -8.54 6.77
CA THR A 258 10.58 -8.41 7.18
C THR A 258 11.36 -7.44 6.29
N ILE A 259 11.17 -7.53 4.97
CA ILE A 259 11.75 -6.57 4.01
C ILE A 259 11.20 -5.15 4.27
N PHE A 260 9.88 -5.05 4.50
CA PHE A 260 9.23 -3.79 4.82
C PHE A 260 9.81 -3.15 6.09
N LEU A 261 10.01 -3.93 7.16
CA LEU A 261 10.61 -3.44 8.41
C LEU A 261 12.03 -2.91 8.20
N ALA A 262 12.87 -3.64 7.46
CA ALA A 262 14.22 -3.20 7.13
C ALA A 262 14.22 -1.87 6.35
N ALA A 263 13.38 -1.77 5.32
CA ALA A 263 13.23 -0.53 4.57
C ALA A 263 12.66 0.59 5.44
N HIS A 264 11.66 0.32 6.27
CA HIS A 264 11.06 1.29 7.16
C HIS A 264 12.10 1.86 8.13
N ASP A 265 12.89 1.01 8.77
CA ASP A 265 13.94 1.44 9.68
C ASP A 265 15.01 2.28 8.97
N TYR A 266 15.45 1.86 7.79
CA TYR A 266 16.41 2.61 6.99
C TYR A 266 15.92 4.04 6.65
N PHE A 267 14.65 4.18 6.26
CA PHE A 267 14.10 5.44 5.75
C PHE A 267 13.48 6.35 6.82
N TYR A 268 12.95 5.78 7.91
CA TYR A 268 12.13 6.51 8.88
C TYR A 268 12.69 6.52 10.30
N ARG A 269 13.57 5.59 10.67
CA ARG A 269 14.28 5.63 11.96
C ARG A 269 15.63 6.34 11.82
N HIS A 270 16.33 6.49 12.95
CA HIS A 270 17.66 7.07 12.95
C HIS A 270 18.62 6.16 12.18
N ASN A 271 19.18 6.69 11.10
CA ASN A 271 20.06 5.95 10.19
C ASN A 271 21.49 6.52 10.17
N TYR A 272 21.94 7.16 11.26
CA TYR A 272 23.30 7.73 11.39
C TYR A 272 23.68 8.75 10.32
N GLY A 273 22.70 9.44 9.72
CA GLY A 273 22.94 10.42 8.68
C GLY A 273 23.20 9.81 7.30
N LEU A 274 22.95 8.51 7.12
CA LEU A 274 23.00 7.88 5.79
C LEU A 274 22.02 8.56 4.83
N ARG A 275 22.48 8.80 3.60
CA ARG A 275 21.66 9.41 2.56
C ARG A 275 20.50 8.48 2.22
N LYS A 276 19.27 9.01 2.13
CA LYS A 276 18.11 8.22 1.73
C LYS A 276 18.13 7.95 0.22
N PRO A 277 18.05 6.68 -0.22
CA PRO A 277 17.89 6.33 -1.62
C PRO A 277 16.64 6.98 -2.25
N SER A 278 16.70 7.26 -3.56
CA SER A 278 15.59 7.81 -4.36
C SER A 278 15.87 7.60 -5.84
N ASN A 279 14.81 7.48 -6.65
CA ASN A 279 14.91 7.12 -8.07
C ASN A 279 15.01 8.29 -9.06
N THR A 280 14.61 9.49 -8.67
CA THR A 280 14.49 10.65 -9.57
C THR A 280 14.91 11.94 -8.86
N GLY A 281 16.20 12.05 -8.51
CA GLY A 281 16.74 13.29 -7.94
C GLY A 281 16.03 13.78 -6.67
N GLY A 282 15.48 12.85 -5.87
CA GLY A 282 14.79 13.14 -4.61
C GLY A 282 13.26 12.96 -4.62
N LEU A 283 12.61 12.69 -5.77
CA LEU A 283 11.14 12.60 -5.85
C LEU A 283 10.59 11.17 -6.04
N GLY A 284 11.44 10.20 -6.34
CA GLY A 284 11.02 8.86 -6.74
C GLY A 284 11.19 7.82 -5.64
N ARG A 285 10.13 7.06 -5.38
CA ARG A 285 10.08 5.91 -4.48
C ARG A 285 10.99 4.77 -4.97
N ILE A 286 11.79 4.16 -4.08
CA ILE A 286 12.54 2.93 -4.41
C ILE A 286 11.59 1.75 -4.52
N THR A 287 11.77 0.93 -5.55
CA THR A 287 10.99 -0.31 -5.73
C THR A 287 11.83 -1.52 -5.33
N ILE A 288 11.27 -2.35 -4.47
CA ILE A 288 11.91 -3.57 -3.95
C ILE A 288 11.10 -4.77 -4.43
N LYS A 289 11.63 -5.55 -5.37
CA LYS A 289 10.99 -6.80 -5.80
C LYS A 289 11.45 -7.94 -4.92
N ALA A 290 10.52 -8.45 -4.12
CA ALA A 290 10.76 -9.57 -3.21
C ALA A 290 10.47 -10.88 -3.95
N ARG A 291 11.53 -11.58 -4.39
CA ARG A 291 11.40 -12.84 -5.12
C ARG A 291 11.33 -14.01 -4.17
N GLU A 292 10.43 -14.96 -4.44
CA GLU A 292 10.35 -16.27 -3.79
C GLU A 292 11.45 -17.21 -4.32
N ALA A 293 12.70 -16.75 -4.25
CA ALA A 293 13.87 -17.50 -4.65
C ALA A 293 15.02 -17.17 -3.69
N ASN A 294 15.88 -18.16 -3.44
CA ASN A 294 17.13 -17.97 -2.69
C ASN A 294 18.29 -17.81 -3.68
N GLY A 295 19.11 -16.78 -3.51
CA GLY A 295 20.29 -16.53 -4.35
C GLY A 295 20.82 -15.10 -4.20
N LYS A 296 21.66 -14.67 -5.14
CA LYS A 296 22.24 -13.31 -5.09
C LYS A 296 21.17 -12.23 -5.28
N SER A 297 20.93 -11.47 -4.22
CA SER A 297 20.24 -10.17 -4.28
C SER A 297 21.07 -9.17 -5.07
N SER A 298 20.43 -8.11 -5.55
CA SER A 298 21.14 -7.10 -6.35
C SER A 298 20.41 -5.77 -6.43
N HIS A 299 21.20 -4.70 -6.33
CA HIS A 299 20.90 -3.34 -6.75
C HIS A 299 21.71 -3.03 -8.03
N ALA A 300 21.10 -3.09 -9.22
CA ALA A 300 21.83 -2.88 -10.48
C ALA A 300 21.02 -2.12 -11.54
N GLU A 301 21.61 -1.05 -12.07
CA GLU A 301 21.05 -0.15 -13.09
C GLU A 301 20.84 -0.83 -14.47
N ALA A 302 21.54 -1.93 -14.76
CA ALA A 302 21.44 -2.66 -16.03
C ALA A 302 20.04 -3.27 -16.31
N ARG A 303 19.13 -3.29 -15.31
CA ARG A 303 17.75 -3.78 -15.47
C ARG A 303 16.71 -2.68 -15.73
N LYS A 304 17.10 -1.39 -15.72
CA LYS A 304 16.16 -0.27 -15.96
C LYS A 304 15.71 -0.15 -17.43
N LEU A 305 16.42 -0.78 -18.38
CA LEU A 305 16.03 -0.74 -19.80
C LEU A 305 14.71 -1.48 -20.11
N TYR A 306 14.19 -2.29 -19.18
CA TYR A 306 12.99 -3.12 -19.35
C TYR A 306 12.03 -3.08 -18.13
N GLY A 307 11.88 -1.93 -17.47
CA GLY A 307 10.87 -1.76 -16.42
C GLY A 307 11.09 -2.59 -15.13
N GLY A 308 12.33 -3.01 -14.85
CA GLY A 308 12.67 -3.76 -13.63
C GLY A 308 12.68 -2.90 -12.35
N SER A 309 12.51 -3.55 -11.19
CA SER A 309 12.64 -2.91 -9.88
C SER A 309 14.08 -2.47 -9.57
N ASP A 310 14.25 -1.47 -8.71
CA ASP A 310 15.58 -0.94 -8.35
C ASP A 310 16.40 -1.93 -7.54
N ILE A 311 15.69 -2.69 -6.70
CA ILE A 311 16.28 -3.75 -5.90
C ILE A 311 15.52 -5.05 -6.20
N SER A 312 16.25 -6.13 -6.36
CA SER A 312 15.71 -7.49 -6.48
C SER A 312 16.22 -8.35 -5.33
N LEU A 313 15.41 -8.51 -4.29
CA LEU A 313 15.71 -9.36 -3.13
C LEU A 313 15.44 -10.83 -3.45
N LYS A 314 16.41 -11.69 -3.12
CA LYS A 314 16.37 -13.15 -3.27
C LYS A 314 16.82 -13.85 -1.98
N ALA A 315 16.19 -13.52 -0.87
CA ALA A 315 16.44 -14.10 0.46
C ALA A 315 15.26 -14.97 0.94
N TRP A 316 14.50 -15.55 0.00
CA TRP A 316 13.34 -16.36 0.35
C TRP A 316 13.76 -17.67 1.04
N GLY A 317 13.11 -17.97 2.15
CA GLY A 317 13.44 -19.13 3.00
C GLY A 317 14.60 -18.88 3.97
N ASP A 318 15.27 -17.73 3.90
CA ASP A 318 16.29 -17.37 4.89
C ASP A 318 15.63 -16.89 6.20
N PRO A 319 16.31 -17.06 7.35
CA PRO A 319 15.88 -16.46 8.62
C PRO A 319 15.69 -14.94 8.52
N SER A 320 14.75 -14.42 9.30
CA SER A 320 14.33 -13.01 9.30
C SER A 320 15.45 -12.00 9.51
N HIS A 321 16.53 -12.34 10.21
CA HIS A 321 17.70 -11.45 10.36
C HIS A 321 18.54 -11.36 9.09
N LEU A 322 18.68 -12.44 8.32
CA LEU A 322 19.38 -12.42 7.03
C LEU A 322 18.56 -11.68 5.96
N VAL A 323 17.24 -11.89 5.95
CA VAL A 323 16.32 -11.12 5.07
C VAL A 323 16.42 -9.62 5.36
N TYR A 324 16.38 -9.26 6.65
CA TYR A 324 16.51 -7.88 7.09
C TYR A 324 17.87 -7.28 6.71
N GLY A 325 18.97 -7.96 7.06
CA GLY A 325 20.34 -7.55 6.77
C GLY A 325 20.58 -7.37 5.27
N THR A 326 20.18 -8.36 4.46
CA THR A 326 20.27 -8.28 2.99
C THR A 326 19.47 -7.10 2.44
N THR A 327 18.29 -6.83 2.98
CA THR A 327 17.49 -5.66 2.54
C THR A 327 18.21 -4.35 2.83
N ILE A 328 18.80 -4.20 4.03
CA ILE A 328 19.62 -3.05 4.40
C ILE A 328 20.83 -2.94 3.48
N HIS A 329 21.51 -4.05 3.20
CA HIS A 329 22.68 -4.12 2.33
C HIS A 329 22.39 -3.54 0.93
N GLU A 330 21.29 -3.98 0.32
CA GLU A 330 20.89 -3.49 -1.00
C GLU A 330 20.44 -2.03 -0.98
N LEU A 331 19.74 -1.60 0.08
CA LEU A 331 19.38 -0.19 0.27
C LEU A 331 20.61 0.68 0.48
N ALA A 332 21.63 0.15 1.12
CA ALA A 332 22.92 0.80 1.23
C ALA A 332 23.47 1.02 -0.18
N HIS A 333 23.59 0.00 -1.03
CA HIS A 333 24.08 0.20 -2.40
C HIS A 333 23.32 1.30 -3.15
N ALA A 334 21.99 1.34 -2.99
CA ALA A 334 21.16 2.41 -3.56
C ALA A 334 21.46 3.80 -2.99
N SER A 335 21.83 3.89 -1.71
CA SER A 335 22.26 5.14 -1.07
C SER A 335 23.62 5.59 -1.60
N HIS A 336 24.59 4.68 -1.71
CA HIS A 336 25.94 4.98 -2.21
C HIS A 336 25.88 5.55 -3.63
N LYS A 337 25.09 4.94 -4.52
CA LYS A 337 24.83 5.46 -5.87
C LYS A 337 24.30 6.90 -5.86
N ASN A 338 23.45 7.23 -4.90
CA ASN A 338 22.91 8.59 -4.78
C ASN A 338 23.92 9.59 -4.23
N ILE A 339 24.89 9.15 -3.42
CA ILE A 339 25.97 9.99 -2.90
C ILE A 339 26.88 10.43 -4.05
N ASP A 340 27.44 9.47 -4.79
CA ASP A 340 28.29 9.70 -5.94
C ASP A 340 27.97 8.68 -7.04
N ARG A 341 27.21 9.13 -8.04
CA ARG A 341 26.74 8.28 -9.12
C ARG A 341 27.89 7.83 -10.02
N ASP A 342 28.84 8.71 -10.31
CA ASP A 342 29.90 8.45 -11.28
C ASP A 342 30.92 7.47 -10.70
N ALA A 343 31.31 7.66 -9.44
CA ALA A 343 32.18 6.71 -8.73
C ALA A 343 31.50 5.34 -8.58
N TYR A 344 30.20 5.31 -8.26
CA TYR A 344 29.45 4.06 -8.17
C TYR A 344 29.42 3.31 -9.52
N ILE A 345 29.16 4.01 -10.62
CA ILE A 345 29.12 3.41 -11.96
C ILE A 345 30.51 2.89 -12.36
N ASP A 346 31.58 3.64 -12.09
CA ASP A 346 32.95 3.22 -12.37
C ASP A 346 33.35 1.96 -11.59
N LEU A 347 33.08 1.92 -10.28
CA LEU A 347 33.32 0.74 -9.44
C LEU A 347 32.50 -0.47 -9.91
N THR A 348 31.23 -0.24 -10.27
CA THR A 348 30.36 -1.30 -10.82
C THR A 348 30.91 -1.84 -12.14
N TRP A 349 31.37 -0.95 -13.03
CA TRP A 349 31.97 -1.34 -14.29
C TRP A 349 33.24 -2.17 -14.09
N LYS A 350 34.17 -1.71 -13.25
CA LYS A 350 35.43 -2.41 -12.95
C LYS A 350 35.20 -3.76 -12.28
N GLY A 351 34.27 -3.84 -11.33
CA GLY A 351 34.05 -5.05 -10.55
C GLY A 351 33.24 -6.13 -11.28
N TRP A 352 32.25 -5.76 -12.09
CA TRP A 352 31.25 -6.72 -12.57
C TRP A 352 31.01 -6.71 -14.08
N ILE A 353 31.38 -5.65 -14.81
CA ILE A 353 31.12 -5.57 -16.25
C ILE A 353 32.40 -5.81 -17.05
N SER A 354 33.46 -5.03 -16.78
CA SER A 354 34.75 -5.16 -17.47
C SER A 354 35.33 -6.58 -17.40
N PRO A 355 35.27 -7.32 -16.27
CA PRO A 355 35.78 -8.69 -16.18
C PRO A 355 35.00 -9.73 -16.99
N CYS A 356 33.78 -9.39 -17.37
CA CYS A 356 32.88 -10.23 -18.16
C CYS A 356 32.97 -9.98 -19.67
N THR A 357 33.83 -9.05 -20.10
CA THR A 357 34.02 -8.79 -21.53
C THR A 357 34.84 -9.91 -22.18
N PRO A 358 34.68 -10.18 -23.49
CA PRO A 358 35.37 -11.28 -24.16
C PRO A 358 36.90 -11.24 -24.09
N SER A 359 37.50 -10.11 -23.72
CA SER A 359 38.94 -9.88 -23.63
C SER A 359 39.51 -9.91 -22.20
N SER A 360 38.73 -10.29 -21.18
CA SER A 360 39.13 -10.18 -19.76
C SER A 360 39.17 -11.52 -19.00
N GLU A 361 39.76 -11.50 -17.79
CA GLU A 361 40.19 -12.65 -16.96
C GLU A 361 39.09 -13.56 -16.37
N SER A 362 37.85 -13.52 -16.88
CA SER A 362 36.62 -14.19 -16.40
C SER A 362 35.80 -13.38 -15.38
N CYS A 363 34.47 -13.45 -15.51
CA CYS A 363 33.49 -12.86 -14.59
C CYS A 363 33.71 -13.29 -13.13
N ASP A 364 34.09 -14.54 -12.92
CA ASP A 364 34.25 -15.12 -11.58
C ASP A 364 35.61 -14.77 -10.96
N HIS A 365 36.58 -14.36 -11.79
CA HIS A 365 37.95 -14.04 -11.38
C HIS A 365 38.35 -12.67 -11.94
N PRO A 366 37.90 -11.57 -11.33
CA PRO A 366 37.91 -10.26 -11.96
C PRO A 366 39.26 -9.53 -11.99
N GLY A 367 40.36 -10.25 -11.76
CA GLY A 367 41.69 -9.69 -11.56
C GLY A 367 41.79 -8.77 -10.32
N PRO A 368 42.96 -8.20 -10.04
CA PRO A 368 43.18 -7.35 -8.85
C PRO A 368 42.27 -6.11 -8.83
N THR A 369 42.18 -5.38 -9.96
CA THR A 369 41.38 -4.15 -10.07
C THR A 369 39.89 -4.42 -9.82
N GLY A 370 39.34 -5.48 -10.43
CA GLY A 370 37.94 -5.82 -10.24
C GLY A 370 37.66 -6.39 -8.85
N ALA A 371 38.60 -7.15 -8.27
CA ALA A 371 38.50 -7.63 -6.90
C ALA A 371 38.50 -6.48 -5.89
N ASP A 372 39.35 -5.47 -6.08
CA ASP A 372 39.40 -4.27 -5.24
C ASP A 372 38.11 -3.45 -5.36
N ALA A 373 37.59 -3.26 -6.58
CA ALA A 373 36.32 -2.57 -6.80
C ALA A 373 35.14 -3.28 -6.11
N ARG A 374 35.06 -4.61 -6.22
CA ARG A 374 34.07 -5.42 -5.49
C ARG A 374 34.22 -5.22 -3.98
N ARG A 375 35.44 -5.35 -3.45
CA ARG A 375 35.73 -5.23 -2.02
C ARG A 375 35.28 -3.87 -1.46
N VAL A 376 35.59 -2.78 -2.14
CA VAL A 376 35.21 -1.42 -1.69
C VAL A 376 33.69 -1.28 -1.57
N MET A 377 32.96 -1.72 -2.59
CA MET A 377 31.51 -1.61 -2.66
C MET A 377 30.82 -2.47 -1.59
N GLU A 378 31.22 -3.73 -1.47
CA GLU A 378 30.63 -4.68 -0.51
C GLU A 378 30.98 -4.29 0.93
N THR A 379 32.22 -3.87 1.21
CA THR A 379 32.65 -3.50 2.58
C THR A 379 31.78 -2.39 3.16
N TRP A 380 31.46 -1.37 2.35
CA TRP A 380 30.62 -0.28 2.80
C TRP A 380 29.17 -0.75 3.08
N ALA A 381 28.57 -1.54 2.17
CA ALA A 381 27.21 -2.04 2.34
C ALA A 381 27.09 -3.00 3.54
N THR A 382 28.05 -3.92 3.70
CA THR A 382 28.17 -4.80 4.85
C THR A 382 28.35 -4.02 6.16
N THR A 383 29.10 -2.92 6.15
CA THR A 383 29.26 -2.07 7.36
C THR A 383 27.92 -1.47 7.77
N VAL A 384 27.16 -0.92 6.82
CA VAL A 384 25.82 -0.36 7.08
C VAL A 384 24.85 -1.44 7.57
N GLU A 385 24.88 -2.61 6.94
CA GLU A 385 24.12 -3.79 7.35
C GLU A 385 24.39 -4.19 8.81
N ILE A 386 25.67 -4.33 9.19
CA ILE A 386 26.06 -4.70 10.56
C ILE A 386 25.59 -3.64 11.56
N VAL A 387 25.77 -2.36 11.25
CA VAL A 387 25.38 -1.27 12.16
C VAL A 387 23.88 -1.24 12.38
N LEU A 388 23.07 -1.33 11.32
CA LEU A 388 21.61 -1.21 11.44
C LEU A 388 20.95 -2.50 11.95
N THR A 389 21.51 -3.67 11.66
CA THR A 389 20.97 -4.95 12.16
C THR A 389 21.19 -5.12 13.66
N ASN A 390 22.29 -4.58 14.22
CA ASN A 390 22.57 -4.63 15.66
C ASN A 390 21.68 -3.70 16.51
N LEU A 391 20.85 -2.86 15.89
CA LEU A 391 19.96 -1.92 16.58
C LEU A 391 18.51 -2.40 16.66
N ARG A 392 18.24 -3.56 16.07
CA ARG A 392 16.92 -4.17 15.96
C ARG A 392 16.47 -4.83 17.25
#